data_AF-A0A7S1QVV2-F1
#
_entry.id   AF-A0A7S1QVV2-F1
#
_cell.length_a   1.000
_cell.length_b   1.000
_cell.length_c   1.000
_cell.angle_alpha   90.00
_cell.angle_beta   90.00
_cell.angle_gamma   90.00
#
_symmetry.space_group_name_H-M   'P 1'
#
loop_
_entity.id
_entity.type
_entity.pdbx_description
1 polymer ?
#
loop_
_entity_poly.entity_id
_entity_poly.type
_entity_poly.pdbx_seq_one_letter_code
_entity_poly.pdbx_strand_id
1 'polypeptide(L)'
;SSHLGRTRGPPRNPPLVALAALLMATSAAAAGTGEEWATWNKGHAQDEPRELAGGTIENADGDDAQEVVAGDGQAAAQDVAAEVAKHHTGSWRDAVKSDWRELRLAPASVRADREVVLGAVAQDANAFQHATEELRCDRAFVVLTVRLRGEALRWASPELRNDRGVVAEALAQDRLALRHASEELRADVDLVAEAMRLRERGPTLQCAVDELRVSNATVREASQILDPGVWKSKVARDWQRLAIAPEAVRADKEVVLDAVRSSWGMALAYASEDLQADRDIVLEAVRMRGETLRFASPDLRDDFDTVLEAVRQTWTAFHYASDDLRGNRELAAEATLQSTEALEDVAPALRADRAFMLRVVRQDGFALRYASEELREDREVVGEAYKQNNMALKHVPAPLRREVWEAGGPLLDMGITQQTTRWLDVPDPLSAP
;
A
#
# COMPACT_ATOMS: atom_id res chain seq x y z
N SER A 1 -16.09 52.96 -3.11
CA SER A 1 -16.15 53.37 -4.53
C SER A 1 -15.16 52.52 -5.30
N SER A 2 -15.39 51.87 -6.43
CA SER A 2 -16.53 51.62 -7.31
C SER A 2 -15.90 51.07 -8.62
N HIS A 3 -16.31 49.87 -9.07
CA HIS A 3 -16.41 49.40 -10.47
C HIS A 3 -15.14 49.23 -11.36
N LEU A 4 -14.80 47.99 -11.76
CA LEU A 4 -15.02 47.31 -13.08
C LEU A 4 -13.75 47.34 -13.96
N GLY A 5 -13.25 46.30 -14.66
CA GLY A 5 -13.68 44.92 -14.90
C GLY A 5 -12.75 44.21 -15.92
N ARG A 6 -13.08 42.93 -16.23
CA ARG A 6 -12.57 41.98 -17.26
C ARG A 6 -11.30 41.17 -16.93
N THR A 7 -11.10 39.91 -17.36
CA THR A 7 -11.84 38.62 -17.39
C THR A 7 -10.94 37.60 -18.11
N ARG A 8 -11.13 36.28 -17.83
CA ARG A 8 -10.52 35.04 -18.38
C ARG A 8 -9.25 34.58 -17.64
N GLY A 9 -9.17 33.40 -17.02
CA GLY A 9 -10.08 32.27 -16.81
C GLY A 9 -9.23 31.10 -16.25
N PRO A 10 -9.70 30.26 -15.31
CA PRO A 10 -8.93 29.11 -14.84
C PRO A 10 -9.29 27.83 -15.65
N PRO A 11 -8.36 26.87 -15.83
CA PRO A 11 -8.73 25.55 -16.33
C PRO A 11 -9.51 24.83 -15.23
N ARG A 12 -10.80 24.56 -15.48
CA ARG A 12 -11.64 23.70 -14.64
C ARG A 12 -11.79 22.35 -15.32
N ASN A 13 -11.03 21.36 -14.88
CA ASN A 13 -11.45 19.96 -14.98
C ASN A 13 -12.45 19.70 -13.83
N PRO A 14 -13.70 19.32 -14.09
CA PRO A 14 -14.48 18.58 -13.11
C PRO A 14 -14.15 17.07 -13.23
N PRO A 15 -14.10 16.31 -12.12
CA PRO A 15 -13.63 14.94 -12.13
C PRO A 15 -14.73 13.97 -12.55
N LEU A 16 -14.35 12.96 -13.35
CA LEU A 16 -15.16 11.81 -13.77
C LEU A 16 -15.82 11.05 -12.59
N VAL A 17 -15.36 11.29 -11.35
CA VAL A 17 -15.94 10.79 -10.10
C VAL A 17 -17.37 11.30 -9.86
N ALA A 18 -17.71 12.51 -10.34
CA ALA A 18 -19.07 13.05 -10.21
C ALA A 18 -20.09 12.33 -11.10
N LEU A 19 -19.65 11.64 -12.17
CA LEU A 19 -20.53 10.92 -13.09
C LEU A 19 -20.98 9.56 -12.54
N ALA A 20 -20.12 8.87 -11.79
CA ALA A 20 -20.46 7.61 -11.14
C ALA A 20 -21.54 7.80 -10.05
N ALA A 21 -21.47 8.91 -9.31
CA ALA A 21 -22.48 9.27 -8.32
C ALA A 21 -23.84 9.65 -8.95
N LEU A 22 -23.84 10.21 -10.17
CA LEU A 22 -25.07 10.62 -10.85
C LEU A 22 -25.85 9.44 -11.47
N LEU A 23 -25.18 8.35 -11.82
CA LEU A 23 -25.80 7.15 -12.43
C LEU A 23 -26.39 6.18 -11.40
N MET A 24 -25.91 6.18 -10.16
CA MET A 24 -26.43 5.30 -9.09
C MET A 24 -27.82 5.72 -8.57
N ALA A 25 -28.27 6.95 -8.83
CA ALA A 25 -29.54 7.48 -8.32
C ALA A 25 -30.79 7.03 -9.10
N THR A 26 -30.65 6.33 -10.24
CA THR A 26 -31.79 6.00 -11.12
C THR A 26 -32.14 4.51 -11.22
N SER A 27 -31.42 3.62 -10.54
CA SER A 27 -31.58 2.15 -10.65
C SER A 27 -32.32 1.50 -9.46
N ALA A 28 -33.39 2.13 -8.97
CA ALA A 28 -34.27 1.55 -7.96
C ALA A 28 -35.62 1.14 -8.56
N ALA A 29 -35.63 0.32 -9.62
CA ALA A 29 -36.82 -0.36 -10.12
C ALA A 29 -36.47 -1.46 -11.14
N ALA A 30 -36.18 -2.68 -10.69
CA ALA A 30 -36.46 -3.94 -11.40
C ALA A 30 -35.86 -5.13 -10.61
N ALA A 31 -36.63 -5.66 -9.67
CA ALA A 31 -36.39 -6.98 -9.10
C ALA A 31 -37.28 -8.00 -9.83
N GLY A 32 -36.69 -9.11 -10.28
CA GLY A 32 -37.43 -10.29 -10.72
C GLY A 32 -36.80 -10.97 -11.93
N THR A 33 -36.16 -12.12 -11.69
CA THR A 33 -36.65 -13.46 -12.09
C THR A 33 -35.48 -14.44 -12.13
N GLY A 34 -35.37 -15.28 -11.10
CA GLY A 34 -34.63 -16.52 -11.17
C GLY A 34 -35.59 -17.65 -11.53
N GLU A 35 -35.64 -18.04 -12.80
CA GLU A 35 -36.37 -19.26 -13.21
C GLU A 35 -35.87 -19.89 -14.53
N GLU A 36 -34.97 -19.24 -15.28
CA GLU A 36 -34.49 -19.76 -16.58
C GLU A 36 -33.30 -20.75 -16.49
N TRP A 37 -32.79 -21.04 -15.28
CA TRP A 37 -31.66 -21.97 -15.09
C TRP A 37 -32.03 -23.45 -15.33
N ALA A 38 -33.30 -23.83 -15.14
CA ALA A 38 -33.71 -25.24 -15.18
C ALA A 38 -33.82 -25.83 -16.61
N THR A 39 -33.91 -25.00 -17.64
CA THR A 39 -34.16 -25.46 -19.03
C THR A 39 -32.89 -25.68 -19.85
N TRP A 40 -31.71 -25.25 -19.38
CA TRP A 40 -30.46 -25.38 -20.14
C TRP A 40 -29.76 -26.73 -19.96
N ASN A 41 -29.94 -27.41 -18.82
CA ASN A 41 -29.19 -28.63 -18.46
C ASN A 41 -29.66 -29.96 -19.10
N LYS A 42 -30.49 -29.91 -20.16
CA LYS A 42 -31.00 -31.12 -20.84
C LYS A 42 -30.38 -31.40 -22.21
N GLY A 43 -29.43 -30.58 -22.69
CA GLY A 43 -28.99 -30.61 -24.10
C GLY A 43 -27.62 -31.22 -24.42
N HIS A 44 -26.71 -31.41 -23.45
CA HIS A 44 -25.33 -31.81 -23.76
C HIS A 44 -24.82 -32.92 -22.85
N ALA A 45 -25.16 -34.16 -23.20
CA ALA A 45 -24.46 -35.35 -22.74
C ALA A 45 -24.54 -36.41 -23.84
N GLN A 46 -23.73 -36.25 -24.89
CA GLN A 46 -23.19 -37.32 -25.74
C GLN A 46 -22.33 -36.67 -26.83
N ASP A 47 -21.01 -36.83 -26.72
CA ASP A 47 -20.17 -37.41 -27.78
C ASP A 47 -18.70 -37.35 -27.36
N GLU A 48 -18.14 -38.53 -27.06
CA GLU A 48 -16.70 -38.78 -26.96
C GLU A 48 -16.09 -38.92 -28.38
N PRO A 49 -14.77 -38.68 -28.57
CA PRO A 49 -14.14 -38.81 -29.87
C PRO A 49 -13.47 -40.19 -30.06
N ARG A 50 -13.62 -40.78 -31.24
CA ARG A 50 -12.73 -41.83 -31.77
C ARG A 50 -12.36 -41.58 -33.23
N GLU A 51 -11.10 -41.16 -33.40
CA GLU A 51 -10.08 -41.69 -34.30
C GLU A 51 -10.44 -42.33 -35.67
N LEU A 52 -9.75 -41.81 -36.70
CA LEU A 52 -9.00 -42.47 -37.80
C LEU A 52 -9.41 -42.24 -39.27
N ALA A 53 -8.34 -42.19 -40.06
CA ALA A 53 -8.17 -42.24 -41.53
C ALA A 53 -8.33 -40.90 -42.27
N GLY A 54 -7.31 -40.37 -42.97
CA GLY A 54 -6.25 -41.05 -43.71
C GLY A 54 -6.64 -41.04 -45.19
N GLY A 55 -6.15 -40.04 -45.93
CA GLY A 55 -6.51 -39.82 -47.33
C GLY A 55 -5.85 -40.79 -48.31
N THR A 56 -6.53 -40.98 -49.44
CA THR A 56 -5.96 -41.50 -50.68
C THR A 56 -6.61 -40.79 -51.87
N ILE A 57 -5.79 -40.39 -52.83
CA ILE A 57 -6.12 -39.74 -54.10
C ILE A 57 -6.38 -40.83 -55.15
N GLU A 58 -7.40 -40.69 -55.99
CA GLU A 58 -7.41 -41.28 -57.34
C GLU A 58 -8.40 -40.55 -58.29
N ASN A 59 -7.96 -40.39 -59.55
CA ASN A 59 -8.56 -39.61 -60.63
C ASN A 59 -9.69 -40.36 -61.37
N ALA A 60 -10.64 -39.64 -61.99
CA ALA A 60 -11.17 -39.94 -63.33
C ALA A 60 -12.10 -38.84 -63.87
N ASP A 61 -11.98 -38.61 -65.18
CA ASP A 61 -12.59 -37.61 -66.05
C ASP A 61 -14.12 -37.67 -66.23
N GLY A 62 -14.71 -36.57 -66.73
CA GLY A 62 -16.00 -36.59 -67.45
C GLY A 62 -16.73 -35.24 -67.52
N ASP A 63 -16.74 -34.64 -68.72
CA ASP A 63 -17.53 -33.48 -69.15
C ASP A 63 -19.00 -33.50 -68.68
N ASP A 64 -19.51 -32.36 -68.21
CA ASP A 64 -20.58 -31.64 -68.93
C ASP A 64 -20.95 -30.32 -68.22
N ALA A 65 -20.99 -29.26 -69.02
CA ALA A 65 -21.34 -27.92 -68.60
C ALA A 65 -22.84 -27.83 -68.25
N GLN A 66 -23.15 -27.32 -67.06
CA GLN A 66 -24.39 -26.57 -66.84
C GLN A 66 -24.16 -25.42 -65.85
N GLU A 67 -24.30 -24.23 -66.41
CA GLU A 67 -24.40 -22.92 -65.80
C GLU A 67 -25.55 -22.88 -64.77
N VAL A 68 -25.24 -22.70 -63.48
CA VAL A 68 -26.21 -22.27 -62.45
C VAL A 68 -25.57 -21.19 -61.58
N VAL A 69 -25.84 -19.96 -62.01
CA VAL A 69 -25.95 -18.68 -61.30
C VAL A 69 -25.56 -18.68 -59.81
N ALA A 70 -24.58 -17.81 -59.50
CA ALA A 70 -24.32 -17.29 -58.16
C ALA A 70 -25.49 -16.42 -57.66
N GLY A 71 -25.98 -16.73 -56.45
CA GLY A 71 -27.01 -16.02 -55.67
C GLY A 71 -27.55 -17.05 -54.67
N ASP A 72 -27.49 -16.89 -53.35
CA ASP A 72 -28.17 -15.87 -52.56
C ASP A 72 -27.60 -15.77 -51.12
N GLY A 73 -26.39 -16.26 -50.86
CA GLY A 73 -25.83 -16.32 -49.50
C GLY A 73 -25.23 -15.00 -48.98
N GLN A 74 -24.69 -14.17 -49.87
CA GLN A 74 -24.03 -12.90 -49.49
C GLN A 74 -24.96 -11.70 -49.53
N ALA A 75 -26.05 -11.76 -50.32
CA ALA A 75 -27.08 -10.74 -50.37
C ALA A 75 -27.91 -10.72 -49.09
N ALA A 76 -28.30 -11.88 -48.53
CA ALA A 76 -29.11 -11.94 -47.31
C ALA A 76 -28.38 -11.41 -46.06
N ALA A 77 -27.06 -11.59 -45.96
CA ALA A 77 -26.28 -11.03 -44.84
C ALA A 77 -26.04 -9.52 -44.98
N GLN A 78 -25.95 -9.01 -46.22
CA GLN A 78 -25.86 -7.58 -46.51
C GLN A 78 -27.22 -6.88 -46.40
N ASP A 79 -28.31 -7.54 -46.74
CA ASP A 79 -29.67 -7.01 -46.61
C ASP A 79 -30.11 -6.91 -45.15
N VAL A 80 -29.77 -7.88 -44.29
CA VAL A 80 -30.02 -7.73 -42.84
C VAL A 80 -29.17 -6.61 -42.24
N ALA A 81 -27.93 -6.42 -42.68
CA ALA A 81 -27.09 -5.30 -42.25
C ALA A 81 -27.60 -3.94 -42.78
N ALA A 82 -28.14 -3.89 -44.00
CA ALA A 82 -28.71 -2.69 -44.62
C ALA A 82 -30.11 -2.34 -44.07
N GLU A 83 -30.89 -3.33 -43.66
CA GLU A 83 -32.22 -3.18 -43.06
C GLU A 83 -32.13 -2.77 -41.58
N VAL A 84 -31.11 -3.24 -40.86
CA VAL A 84 -30.76 -2.75 -39.50
C VAL A 84 -30.16 -1.34 -39.54
N ALA A 85 -29.38 -1.00 -40.56
CA ALA A 85 -28.88 0.37 -40.76
C ALA A 85 -29.99 1.40 -41.05
N LYS A 86 -31.16 0.96 -41.53
CA LYS A 86 -32.33 1.84 -41.74
C LYS A 86 -33.12 2.15 -40.46
N HIS A 87 -32.99 1.34 -39.41
CA HIS A 87 -33.76 1.52 -38.17
C HIS A 87 -33.09 2.41 -37.10
N HIS A 88 -31.78 2.67 -37.20
CA HIS A 88 -31.06 3.53 -36.26
C HIS A 88 -30.73 4.89 -36.87
N THR A 89 -31.74 5.77 -36.88
CA THR A 89 -31.59 7.21 -37.20
C THR A 89 -31.15 8.05 -35.99
N GLY A 90 -30.97 7.43 -34.82
CA GLY A 90 -30.41 8.03 -33.60
C GLY A 90 -28.92 7.73 -33.42
N SER A 91 -28.24 8.55 -32.61
CA SER A 91 -26.85 8.27 -32.21
C SER A 91 -26.79 6.93 -31.49
N TRP A 92 -25.89 6.02 -31.90
CA TRP A 92 -25.64 4.75 -31.21
C TRP A 92 -25.39 4.93 -29.70
N ARG A 93 -24.90 6.11 -29.30
CA ARG A 93 -24.73 6.48 -27.89
C ARG A 93 -26.05 6.52 -27.13
N ASP A 94 -27.12 7.03 -27.73
CA ASP A 94 -28.44 7.15 -27.11
C ASP A 94 -29.16 5.79 -27.10
N ALA A 95 -28.94 4.96 -28.12
CA ALA A 95 -29.45 3.59 -28.19
C ALA A 95 -28.83 2.71 -27.09
N VAL A 96 -27.49 2.68 -27.00
CA VAL A 96 -26.77 1.90 -25.96
C VAL A 96 -27.05 2.41 -24.54
N LYS A 97 -27.30 3.72 -24.39
CA LYS A 97 -27.71 4.30 -23.10
C LYS A 97 -29.11 3.88 -22.67
N SER A 98 -29.97 3.53 -23.62
CA SER A 98 -31.36 3.10 -23.38
C SER A 98 -31.47 1.58 -23.20
N ASP A 99 -30.69 0.81 -23.96
CA ASP A 99 -30.55 -0.64 -23.80
C ASP A 99 -29.10 -1.07 -24.15
N TRP A 100 -28.39 -1.63 -23.16
CA TRP A 100 -27.03 -2.13 -23.35
C TRP A 100 -26.91 -3.22 -24.43
N ARG A 101 -27.99 -3.96 -24.73
CA ARG A 101 -28.01 -5.04 -25.73
C ARG A 101 -27.78 -4.53 -27.15
N GLU A 102 -28.08 -3.26 -27.41
CA GLU A 102 -27.79 -2.59 -28.70
C GLU A 102 -26.29 -2.54 -29.00
N LEU A 103 -25.44 -2.63 -27.98
CA LEU A 103 -23.98 -2.69 -28.15
C LEU A 103 -23.54 -3.92 -28.96
N ARG A 104 -24.32 -5.01 -28.96
CA ARG A 104 -24.04 -6.21 -29.76
C ARG A 104 -24.10 -5.94 -31.27
N LEU A 105 -25.02 -5.08 -31.69
CA LEU A 105 -25.28 -4.75 -33.10
C LEU A 105 -24.44 -3.54 -33.57
N ALA A 106 -23.78 -2.86 -32.63
CA ALA A 106 -23.02 -1.65 -32.90
C ALA A 106 -21.75 -1.93 -33.74
N PRO A 107 -21.35 -0.98 -34.60
CA PRO A 107 -20.10 -1.09 -35.36
C PRO A 107 -18.88 -1.11 -34.43
N ALA A 108 -17.77 -1.69 -34.91
CA ALA A 108 -16.56 -1.86 -34.11
C ALA A 108 -16.00 -0.55 -33.52
N SER A 109 -16.18 0.58 -34.23
CA SER A 109 -15.80 1.91 -33.75
C SER A 109 -16.55 2.34 -32.49
N VAL A 110 -17.82 1.97 -32.35
CA VAL A 110 -18.64 2.25 -31.17
C VAL A 110 -18.34 1.25 -30.04
N ARG A 111 -18.06 -0.02 -30.39
CA ARG A 111 -17.64 -1.06 -29.43
C ARG A 111 -16.22 -0.86 -28.90
N ALA A 112 -15.44 0.04 -29.51
CA ALA A 112 -14.14 0.52 -29.05
C ALA A 112 -14.21 1.86 -28.29
N ASP A 113 -15.37 2.52 -28.24
CA ASP A 113 -15.54 3.77 -27.52
C ASP A 113 -15.70 3.49 -26.01
N ARG A 114 -14.71 3.94 -25.23
CA ARG A 114 -14.64 3.73 -23.77
C ARG A 114 -15.88 4.27 -23.05
N GLU A 115 -16.42 5.41 -23.47
CA GLU A 115 -17.56 6.03 -22.80
C GLU A 115 -18.85 5.25 -23.04
N VAL A 116 -19.05 4.81 -24.28
CA VAL A 116 -20.23 4.03 -24.67
C VAL A 116 -20.22 2.67 -24.00
N VAL A 117 -19.08 1.98 -24.02
CA VAL A 117 -18.92 0.68 -23.36
C VAL A 117 -19.07 0.80 -21.84
N LEU A 118 -18.51 1.84 -21.21
CA LEU A 118 -18.67 2.05 -19.77
C LEU A 118 -20.13 2.33 -19.39
N GLY A 119 -20.85 3.13 -20.19
CA GLY A 119 -22.29 3.38 -20.01
C GLY A 119 -23.15 2.12 -20.16
N ALA A 120 -22.75 1.19 -21.02
CA ALA A 120 -23.39 -0.11 -21.17
C ALA A 120 -23.11 -1.03 -19.97
N VAL A 121 -21.85 -1.07 -19.49
CA VAL A 121 -21.44 -1.85 -18.31
C VAL A 121 -22.10 -1.35 -17.03
N ALA A 122 -22.39 -0.05 -16.93
CA ALA A 122 -23.15 0.52 -15.83
C ALA A 122 -24.53 -0.13 -15.70
N GLN A 123 -25.20 -0.40 -16.83
CA GLN A 123 -26.49 -1.08 -16.87
C GLN A 123 -26.34 -2.57 -16.54
N ASP A 124 -25.43 -3.27 -17.22
CA ASP A 124 -25.21 -4.71 -17.04
C ASP A 124 -23.76 -5.11 -17.32
N ALA A 125 -23.15 -5.90 -16.44
CA ALA A 125 -21.79 -6.38 -16.59
C ALA A 125 -21.57 -7.24 -17.85
N ASN A 126 -22.64 -7.89 -18.35
CA ASN A 126 -22.60 -8.70 -19.57
C ASN A 126 -22.44 -7.87 -20.85
N ALA A 127 -22.67 -6.55 -20.80
CA ALA A 127 -22.40 -5.68 -21.93
C ALA A 127 -20.92 -5.70 -22.33
N PHE A 128 -20.02 -5.94 -21.38
CA PHE A 128 -18.58 -5.96 -21.62
C PHE A 128 -18.14 -7.04 -22.62
N GLN A 129 -18.93 -8.11 -22.80
CA GLN A 129 -18.64 -9.17 -23.78
C GLN A 129 -18.62 -8.68 -25.24
N HIS A 130 -19.33 -7.59 -25.52
CA HIS A 130 -19.46 -7.04 -26.87
C HIS A 130 -18.40 -5.98 -27.19
N ALA A 131 -17.65 -5.51 -26.18
CA ALA A 131 -16.54 -4.59 -26.37
C ALA A 131 -15.44 -5.19 -27.26
N THR A 132 -14.66 -4.34 -27.93
CA THR A 132 -13.50 -4.81 -28.70
C THR A 132 -12.47 -5.49 -27.80
N GLU A 133 -11.72 -6.42 -28.36
CA GLU A 133 -10.66 -7.12 -27.64
C GLU A 133 -9.60 -6.16 -27.09
N GLU A 134 -9.29 -5.08 -27.82
CA GLU A 134 -8.41 -4.00 -27.36
C GLU A 134 -8.84 -3.43 -26.00
N LEU A 135 -10.14 -3.17 -25.80
CA LEU A 135 -10.66 -2.68 -24.52
C LEU A 135 -10.72 -3.76 -23.44
N ARG A 136 -10.90 -5.03 -23.83
CA ARG A 136 -10.92 -6.18 -22.90
C ARG A 136 -9.52 -6.57 -22.42
N CYS A 137 -8.48 -6.14 -23.13
CA CYS A 137 -7.07 -6.28 -22.77
C CYS A 137 -6.47 -5.00 -22.14
N ASP A 138 -7.16 -3.86 -22.18
CA ASP A 138 -6.71 -2.63 -21.51
C ASP A 138 -6.95 -2.74 -20.00
N ARG A 139 -5.87 -2.99 -19.26
CA ARG A 139 -5.87 -3.06 -17.78
C ARG A 139 -6.54 -1.84 -17.14
N ALA A 140 -6.24 -0.62 -17.59
CA ALA A 140 -6.79 0.58 -16.97
C ALA A 140 -8.31 0.69 -17.19
N PHE A 141 -8.79 0.27 -18.36
CA PHE A 141 -10.21 0.22 -18.63
C PHE A 141 -10.91 -0.89 -17.85
N VAL A 142 -10.32 -2.08 -17.79
CA VAL A 142 -10.87 -3.23 -17.05
C VAL A 142 -10.97 -2.94 -15.56
N VAL A 143 -9.98 -2.27 -14.96
CA VAL A 143 -10.08 -1.85 -13.55
C VAL A 143 -11.27 -0.91 -13.34
N LEU A 144 -11.55 0.02 -14.27
CA LEU A 144 -12.71 0.91 -14.17
C LEU A 144 -14.04 0.16 -14.29
N THR A 145 -14.15 -0.80 -15.21
CA THR A 145 -15.39 -1.59 -15.38
C THR A 145 -15.63 -2.51 -14.20
N VAL A 146 -14.58 -3.13 -13.67
CA VAL A 146 -14.60 -4.00 -12.49
C VAL A 146 -14.97 -3.24 -11.22
N ARG A 147 -14.45 -2.02 -11.03
CA ARG A 147 -14.85 -1.12 -9.93
C ARG A 147 -16.32 -0.70 -9.99
N LEU A 148 -16.89 -0.66 -11.20
CA LEU A 148 -18.31 -0.38 -11.38
C LEU A 148 -19.17 -1.61 -11.11
N ARG A 149 -18.76 -2.78 -11.65
CA ARG A 149 -19.40 -4.08 -11.43
C ARG A 149 -18.34 -5.19 -11.46
N GLY A 150 -18.12 -5.87 -10.34
CA GLY A 150 -17.12 -6.93 -10.23
C GLY A 150 -17.32 -8.10 -11.22
N GLU A 151 -18.57 -8.39 -11.61
CA GLU A 151 -18.90 -9.41 -12.61
C GLU A 151 -18.29 -9.16 -14.00
N ALA A 152 -17.90 -7.92 -14.32
CA ALA A 152 -17.29 -7.58 -15.61
C ALA A 152 -15.96 -8.33 -15.85
N LEU A 153 -15.28 -8.77 -14.78
CA LEU A 153 -14.05 -9.55 -14.84
C LEU A 153 -14.17 -10.80 -15.74
N ARG A 154 -15.37 -11.39 -15.85
CA ARG A 154 -15.62 -12.59 -16.67
C ARG A 154 -15.32 -12.41 -18.16
N TRP A 155 -15.37 -11.18 -18.66
CA TRP A 155 -15.16 -10.87 -20.07
C TRP A 155 -13.79 -10.21 -20.34
N ALA A 156 -13.00 -9.95 -19.30
CA ALA A 156 -11.62 -9.49 -19.45
C ALA A 156 -10.73 -10.58 -20.08
N SER A 157 -9.59 -10.17 -20.63
CA SER A 157 -8.62 -11.10 -21.21
C SER A 157 -8.10 -12.11 -20.17
N PRO A 158 -7.67 -13.32 -20.58
CA PRO A 158 -7.12 -14.32 -19.67
C PRO A 158 -5.95 -13.80 -18.83
N GLU A 159 -5.12 -12.92 -19.38
CA GLU A 159 -3.97 -12.31 -18.70
C GLU A 159 -4.44 -11.41 -17.55
N LEU A 160 -5.46 -10.58 -17.78
CA LEU A 160 -6.02 -9.70 -16.75
C LEU A 160 -6.84 -10.46 -15.71
N ARG A 161 -7.44 -11.60 -16.10
CA ARG A 161 -8.06 -12.55 -15.17
C ARG A 161 -7.02 -13.29 -14.30
N ASN A 162 -5.74 -13.23 -14.66
CA ASN A 162 -4.61 -13.69 -13.85
C ASN A 162 -3.84 -12.54 -13.16
N ASP A 163 -4.28 -11.28 -13.30
CA ASP A 163 -3.69 -10.15 -12.57
C ASP A 163 -4.33 -10.06 -11.18
N ARG A 164 -3.54 -10.37 -10.15
CA ARG A 164 -3.98 -10.33 -8.74
C ARG A 164 -4.58 -8.97 -8.35
N GLY A 165 -4.05 -7.86 -8.85
CA GLY A 165 -4.55 -6.53 -8.52
C GLY A 165 -5.92 -6.25 -9.14
N VAL A 166 -6.15 -6.68 -10.38
CA VAL A 166 -7.46 -6.55 -11.05
C VAL A 166 -8.50 -7.44 -10.36
N VAL A 167 -8.14 -8.66 -9.98
CA VAL A 167 -9.03 -9.59 -9.27
C VAL A 167 -9.38 -9.10 -7.86
N ALA A 168 -8.42 -8.53 -7.13
CA ALA A 168 -8.67 -7.94 -5.81
C ALA A 168 -9.66 -6.76 -5.87
N GLU A 169 -9.53 -5.88 -6.87
CA GLU A 169 -10.49 -4.79 -7.11
C GLU A 169 -11.89 -5.32 -7.45
N ALA A 170 -11.97 -6.46 -8.16
CA ALA A 170 -13.25 -7.12 -8.45
C ALA A 170 -13.90 -7.70 -7.19
N LEU A 171 -13.10 -8.37 -6.36
CA LEU A 171 -13.52 -8.94 -5.08
C LEU A 171 -14.09 -7.88 -4.13
N ALA A 172 -13.50 -6.69 -4.11
CA ALA A 172 -13.98 -5.57 -3.29
C ALA A 172 -15.41 -5.14 -3.65
N GLN A 173 -15.84 -5.32 -4.90
CA GLN A 173 -17.20 -4.99 -5.36
C GLN A 173 -18.15 -6.18 -5.31
N ASP A 174 -17.72 -7.33 -5.85
CA ASP A 174 -18.47 -8.57 -5.84
C ASP A 174 -17.55 -9.77 -5.57
N ARG A 175 -17.76 -10.39 -4.41
CA ARG A 175 -17.05 -11.60 -3.98
C ARG A 175 -17.14 -12.76 -4.99
N LEU A 176 -18.24 -12.85 -5.76
CA LEU A 176 -18.42 -13.91 -6.75
C LEU A 176 -17.54 -13.71 -7.99
N ALA A 177 -16.89 -12.55 -8.14
CA ALA A 177 -15.94 -12.29 -9.21
C ALA A 177 -14.77 -13.29 -9.21
N LEU A 178 -14.41 -13.86 -8.05
CA LEU A 178 -13.32 -14.86 -7.95
C LEU A 178 -13.56 -16.09 -8.83
N ARG A 179 -14.81 -16.50 -9.05
CA ARG A 179 -15.14 -17.66 -9.92
C ARG A 179 -14.72 -17.43 -11.38
N HIS A 180 -14.49 -16.17 -11.73
CA HIS A 180 -14.05 -15.74 -13.05
C HIS A 180 -12.54 -15.48 -13.09
N ALA A 181 -11.80 -15.55 -11.99
CA ALA A 181 -10.35 -15.48 -12.03
C ALA A 181 -9.73 -16.73 -12.70
N SER A 182 -8.42 -16.67 -12.97
CA SER A 182 -7.64 -17.83 -13.42
C SER A 182 -7.70 -18.99 -12.40
N GLU A 183 -7.33 -20.20 -12.83
CA GLU A 183 -7.20 -21.34 -11.92
C GLU A 183 -6.15 -21.11 -10.84
N GLU A 184 -5.05 -20.43 -11.19
CA GLU A 184 -3.97 -20.08 -10.26
C GLU A 184 -4.47 -19.17 -9.14
N LEU A 185 -5.19 -18.09 -9.47
CA LEU A 185 -5.72 -17.16 -8.46
C LEU A 185 -6.92 -17.73 -7.70
N ARG A 186 -7.66 -18.68 -8.27
CA ARG A 186 -8.69 -19.44 -7.53
C ARG A 186 -8.09 -20.43 -6.53
N ALA A 187 -6.83 -20.82 -6.70
CA ALA A 187 -6.09 -21.63 -5.74
C ALA A 187 -5.36 -20.78 -4.68
N ASP A 188 -5.29 -19.45 -4.87
CA ASP A 188 -4.71 -18.53 -3.89
C ASP A 188 -5.57 -18.47 -2.62
N VAL A 189 -5.04 -19.04 -1.54
CA VAL A 189 -5.75 -19.19 -0.27
C VAL A 189 -6.08 -17.82 0.34
N ASP A 190 -5.28 -16.79 0.10
CA ASP A 190 -5.49 -15.45 0.66
C ASP A 190 -6.67 -14.76 -0.03
N LEU A 191 -6.76 -14.83 -1.36
CA LEU A 191 -7.89 -14.28 -2.12
C LEU A 191 -9.21 -15.01 -1.81
N VAL A 192 -9.14 -16.34 -1.62
CA VAL A 192 -10.29 -17.14 -1.19
C VAL A 192 -10.72 -16.75 0.22
N ALA A 193 -9.79 -16.55 1.14
CA ALA A 193 -10.08 -16.07 2.50
C ALA A 193 -10.71 -14.67 2.48
N GLU A 194 -10.22 -13.76 1.64
CA GLU A 194 -10.79 -12.41 1.46
C GLU A 194 -12.23 -12.47 0.92
N ALA A 195 -12.49 -13.30 -0.10
CA ALA A 195 -13.83 -13.51 -0.65
C ALA A 195 -14.81 -14.13 0.37
N MET A 196 -14.32 -15.05 1.20
CA MET A 196 -15.09 -15.66 2.28
C MET A 196 -15.42 -14.65 3.40
N ARG A 197 -14.52 -13.69 3.67
CA ARG A 197 -14.70 -12.64 4.69
C ARG A 197 -15.83 -11.67 4.36
N LEU A 198 -15.98 -11.29 3.09
CA LEU A 198 -16.98 -10.32 2.63
C LEU A 198 -18.44 -10.84 2.71
N ARG A 199 -18.65 -12.06 3.24
CA ARG A 199 -19.98 -12.66 3.39
C ARG A 199 -20.55 -12.37 4.78
N GLU A 200 -21.62 -11.57 4.85
CA GLU A 200 -22.29 -11.18 6.12
C GLU A 200 -23.02 -12.32 6.85
N ARG A 201 -23.24 -13.47 6.20
CA ARG A 201 -23.84 -14.67 6.82
C ARG A 201 -23.02 -15.89 6.44
N GLY A 202 -22.51 -16.65 7.41
CA GLY A 202 -21.65 -17.80 7.14
C GLY A 202 -22.41 -18.97 6.48
N PRO A 203 -21.86 -19.64 5.45
CA PRO A 203 -22.39 -20.91 4.99
C PRO A 203 -21.57 -22.06 5.54
N THR A 204 -22.13 -23.27 5.44
CA THR A 204 -21.37 -24.50 5.32
C THR A 204 -20.25 -24.35 4.28
N LEU A 205 -19.04 -24.83 4.57
CA LEU A 205 -17.86 -24.80 3.67
C LEU A 205 -18.19 -25.24 2.23
N GLN A 206 -19.18 -26.12 2.08
CA GLN A 206 -19.68 -26.60 0.80
C GLN A 206 -20.25 -25.48 -0.11
N CYS A 207 -20.99 -24.49 0.42
CA CYS A 207 -21.51 -23.41 -0.42
C CYS A 207 -20.38 -22.50 -0.92
N ALA A 208 -19.30 -22.31 -0.15
CA ALA A 208 -18.16 -21.50 -0.59
C ALA A 208 -17.39 -22.18 -1.75
N VAL A 209 -17.25 -23.51 -1.68
CA VAL A 209 -16.69 -24.34 -2.76
C VAL A 209 -17.50 -24.15 -4.06
N ASP A 210 -18.82 -24.26 -3.96
CA ASP A 210 -19.71 -24.20 -5.13
C ASP A 210 -19.86 -22.77 -5.68
N GLU A 211 -19.94 -21.75 -4.82
CA GLU A 211 -20.11 -20.35 -5.20
C GLU A 211 -18.85 -19.74 -5.83
N LEU A 212 -17.67 -19.99 -5.24
CA LEU A 212 -16.39 -19.43 -5.70
C LEU A 212 -15.70 -20.32 -6.75
N ARG A 213 -16.21 -21.54 -6.99
CA ARG A 213 -15.61 -22.57 -7.86
C ARG A 213 -14.16 -22.88 -7.48
N VAL A 214 -13.93 -23.10 -6.20
CA VAL A 214 -12.61 -23.38 -5.61
C VAL A 214 -12.61 -24.77 -4.99
N SER A 215 -11.43 -25.34 -4.73
CA SER A 215 -11.35 -26.69 -4.18
C SER A 215 -11.82 -26.75 -2.71
N ASN A 216 -12.28 -27.91 -2.24
CA ASN A 216 -12.63 -28.09 -0.82
C ASN A 216 -11.41 -27.91 0.11
N ALA A 217 -10.21 -28.27 -0.37
CA ALA A 217 -8.97 -28.09 0.36
C ALA A 217 -8.65 -26.60 0.57
N THR A 218 -8.70 -25.79 -0.49
CA THR A 218 -8.43 -24.34 -0.41
C THR A 218 -9.44 -23.61 0.47
N VAL A 219 -10.72 -24.01 0.46
CA VAL A 219 -11.73 -23.44 1.37
C VAL A 219 -11.48 -23.84 2.82
N ARG A 220 -11.02 -25.07 3.09
CA ARG A 220 -10.63 -25.48 4.45
C ARG A 220 -9.40 -24.75 4.94
N GLU A 221 -8.41 -24.53 4.08
CA GLU A 221 -7.21 -23.75 4.41
C GLU A 221 -7.56 -22.29 4.63
N ALA A 222 -8.34 -21.67 3.74
CA ALA A 222 -8.85 -20.31 3.89
C ALA A 222 -9.70 -20.13 5.15
N SER A 223 -10.54 -21.13 5.49
CA SER A 223 -11.31 -21.13 6.74
C SER A 223 -10.41 -21.20 7.98
N GLN A 224 -9.28 -21.92 7.92
CA GLN A 224 -8.31 -21.95 9.02
C GLN A 224 -7.51 -20.65 9.12
N ILE A 225 -7.34 -19.93 8.00
CA ILE A 225 -6.76 -18.59 7.99
C ILE A 225 -7.73 -17.59 8.65
N LEU A 226 -9.03 -17.78 8.50
CA LEU A 226 -10.05 -16.90 9.07
C LEU A 226 -10.40 -17.20 10.53
N ASP A 227 -9.97 -18.33 11.10
CA ASP A 227 -10.25 -18.70 12.49
C ASP A 227 -9.26 -17.99 13.46
N PRO A 228 -9.73 -17.02 14.29
CA PRO A 228 -8.88 -16.32 15.23
C PRO A 228 -8.23 -17.26 16.27
N GLY A 229 -8.90 -18.37 16.63
CA GLY A 229 -8.40 -19.32 17.62
C GLY A 229 -7.17 -20.11 17.13
N VAL A 230 -7.13 -20.42 15.83
CA VAL A 230 -5.98 -21.08 15.21
C VAL A 230 -4.78 -20.13 15.16
N TRP A 231 -5.00 -18.86 14.79
CA TRP A 231 -3.93 -17.88 14.75
C TRP A 231 -3.40 -17.50 16.12
N LYS A 232 -4.26 -17.40 17.13
CA LYS A 232 -3.81 -17.21 18.52
C LYS A 232 -2.81 -18.30 18.94
N SER A 233 -3.10 -19.56 18.60
CA SER A 233 -2.20 -20.69 18.87
C SER A 233 -0.91 -20.67 18.04
N LYS A 234 -0.98 -20.23 16.77
CA LYS A 234 0.19 -20.11 15.88
C LYS A 234 1.13 -19.00 16.34
N VAL A 235 0.58 -17.82 16.62
CA VAL A 235 1.30 -16.61 17.06
C VAL A 235 1.90 -16.82 18.45
N ALA A 236 1.20 -17.52 19.36
CA ALA A 236 1.74 -17.87 20.67
C ALA A 236 2.97 -18.78 20.60
N ARG A 237 3.07 -19.64 19.58
CA ARG A 237 4.26 -20.49 19.35
C ARG A 237 5.37 -19.73 18.65
N ASP A 238 5.01 -18.88 17.69
CA ASP A 238 5.93 -18.12 16.88
C ASP A 238 5.28 -16.80 16.45
N TRP A 239 5.67 -15.72 17.12
CA TRP A 239 5.14 -14.39 16.89
C TRP A 239 5.47 -13.86 15.49
N GLN A 240 6.53 -14.33 14.84
CA GLN A 240 6.91 -13.87 13.49
C GLN A 240 5.88 -14.25 12.44
N ARG A 241 5.03 -15.25 12.73
CA ARG A 241 3.91 -15.62 11.86
C ARG A 241 2.87 -14.51 11.71
N LEU A 242 2.87 -13.51 12.59
CA LEU A 242 2.04 -12.33 12.43
C LEU A 242 2.35 -11.58 11.12
N ALA A 243 3.59 -11.67 10.60
CA ALA A 243 3.99 -11.05 9.34
C ALA A 243 3.21 -11.58 8.11
N ILE A 244 2.85 -12.87 8.14
CA ILE A 244 2.08 -13.54 7.08
C ILE A 244 0.61 -13.72 7.47
N ALA A 245 0.19 -13.18 8.62
CA ALA A 245 -1.18 -13.30 9.07
C ALA A 245 -2.09 -12.40 8.24
N PRO A 246 -3.35 -12.80 8.01
CA PRO A 246 -4.33 -11.97 7.33
C PRO A 246 -4.60 -10.70 8.14
N GLU A 247 -5.04 -9.64 7.45
CA GLU A 247 -5.22 -8.31 8.08
C GLU A 247 -6.13 -8.35 9.30
N ALA A 248 -7.19 -9.14 9.27
CA ALA A 248 -8.11 -9.30 10.40
C ALA A 248 -7.41 -9.79 11.68
N VAL A 249 -6.37 -10.62 11.56
CA VAL A 249 -5.58 -11.11 12.70
C VAL A 249 -4.55 -10.06 13.13
N ARG A 250 -3.96 -9.32 12.19
CA ARG A 250 -3.06 -8.20 12.49
C ARG A 250 -3.79 -6.99 13.10
N ALA A 251 -5.11 -6.93 12.92
CA ALA A 251 -6.01 -5.96 13.54
C ALA A 251 -6.69 -6.49 14.82
N ASP A 252 -6.47 -7.77 15.17
CA ASP A 252 -6.98 -8.32 16.41
C ASP A 252 -6.09 -7.91 17.59
N LYS A 253 -6.62 -7.04 18.43
CA LYS A 253 -5.90 -6.49 19.59
C LYS A 253 -5.40 -7.58 20.55
N GLU A 254 -6.17 -8.64 20.80
CA GLU A 254 -5.71 -9.68 21.72
C GLU A 254 -4.54 -10.47 21.14
N VAL A 255 -4.65 -10.89 19.88
CA VAL A 255 -3.61 -11.68 19.22
C VAL A 255 -2.31 -10.87 19.10
N VAL A 256 -2.41 -9.61 18.69
CA VAL A 256 -1.25 -8.71 18.56
C VAL A 256 -0.62 -8.45 19.93
N LEU A 257 -1.41 -8.23 20.96
CA LEU A 257 -0.89 -7.91 22.29
C LEU A 257 -0.19 -9.13 22.92
N ASP A 258 -0.73 -10.34 22.75
CA ASP A 258 -0.05 -11.59 23.12
C ASP A 258 1.28 -11.78 22.34
N ALA A 259 1.28 -11.44 21.04
CA ALA A 259 2.48 -11.48 20.21
C ALA A 259 3.54 -10.46 20.68
N VAL A 260 3.11 -9.24 20.99
CA VAL A 260 3.96 -8.13 21.48
C VAL A 260 4.64 -8.55 22.78
N ARG A 261 3.90 -9.12 23.72
CA ARG A 261 4.45 -9.64 24.98
C ARG A 261 5.45 -10.77 24.77
N SER A 262 5.16 -11.69 23.85
CA SER A 262 6.03 -12.85 23.58
C SER A 262 7.29 -12.49 22.79
N SER A 263 7.28 -11.36 22.08
CA SER A 263 8.35 -10.91 21.18
C SER A 263 9.20 -9.76 21.73
N TRP A 264 9.00 -9.39 22.99
CA TRP A 264 9.67 -8.24 23.60
C TRP A 264 9.39 -6.94 22.83
N GLY A 265 8.15 -6.77 22.36
CA GLY A 265 7.67 -5.60 21.63
C GLY A 265 7.88 -5.62 20.11
N MET A 266 8.65 -6.58 19.57
CA MET A 266 9.01 -6.59 18.14
C MET A 266 7.84 -6.92 17.20
N ALA A 267 6.82 -7.66 17.67
CA ALA A 267 5.66 -8.03 16.87
C ALA A 267 4.80 -6.81 16.44
N LEU A 268 4.97 -5.65 17.09
CA LEU A 268 4.28 -4.40 16.72
C LEU A 268 4.54 -4.03 15.25
N ALA A 269 5.71 -4.38 14.71
CA ALA A 269 6.05 -4.17 13.30
C ALA A 269 5.09 -4.82 12.29
N TYR A 270 4.37 -5.86 12.71
CA TYR A 270 3.44 -6.61 11.88
C TYR A 270 1.97 -6.36 12.23
N ALA A 271 1.70 -5.52 13.24
CA ALA A 271 0.34 -5.12 13.54
C ALA A 271 -0.23 -4.26 12.40
N SER A 272 -1.57 -4.22 12.30
CA SER A 272 -2.27 -3.26 11.43
C SER A 272 -1.90 -1.82 11.78
N GLU A 273 -2.07 -0.90 10.83
CA GLU A 273 -1.79 0.53 11.04
C GLU A 273 -2.62 1.10 12.20
N ASP A 274 -3.86 0.67 12.35
CA ASP A 274 -4.74 1.07 13.45
C ASP A 274 -4.16 0.69 14.82
N LEU A 275 -3.58 -0.52 14.94
CA LEU A 275 -2.97 -0.98 16.19
C LEU A 275 -1.56 -0.41 16.41
N GLN A 276 -0.86 -0.02 15.34
CA GLN A 276 0.37 0.79 15.45
C GLN A 276 0.09 2.23 15.90
N ALA A 277 -1.15 2.70 15.74
CA ALA A 277 -1.64 3.96 16.30
C ALA A 277 -2.35 3.80 17.66
N ASP A 278 -2.56 2.56 18.14
CA ASP A 278 -3.14 2.31 19.46
C ASP A 278 -2.09 2.53 20.54
N ARG A 279 -2.25 3.63 21.29
CA ARG A 279 -1.33 4.06 22.34
C ARG A 279 -1.09 2.99 23.40
N ASP A 280 -2.10 2.20 23.77
CA ASP A 280 -1.94 1.20 24.83
C ASP A 280 -1.03 0.06 24.38
N ILE A 281 -1.19 -0.40 23.14
CA ILE A 281 -0.37 -1.47 22.57
C ILE A 281 1.06 -0.98 22.36
N VAL A 282 1.21 0.24 21.81
CA VAL A 282 2.52 0.84 21.59
C VAL A 282 3.26 1.04 22.92
N LEU A 283 2.59 1.56 23.95
CA LEU A 283 3.22 1.73 25.27
C LEU A 283 3.62 0.39 25.89
N GLU A 284 2.83 -0.67 25.74
CA GLU A 284 3.21 -2.01 26.20
C GLU A 284 4.49 -2.48 25.49
N ALA A 285 4.59 -2.29 24.17
CA ALA A 285 5.78 -2.64 23.39
C ALA A 285 7.01 -1.79 23.79
N VAL A 286 6.82 -0.48 23.92
CA VAL A 286 7.85 0.50 24.27
C VAL A 286 8.44 0.24 25.65
N ARG A 287 7.61 -0.09 26.65
CA ARG A 287 8.05 -0.44 28.01
C ARG A 287 8.95 -1.67 28.04
N MET A 288 8.78 -2.60 27.11
CA MET A 288 9.68 -3.75 26.97
C MET A 288 10.95 -3.39 26.22
N ARG A 289 10.84 -2.62 25.13
CA ARG A 289 11.96 -2.16 24.32
C ARG A 289 11.67 -0.82 23.67
N GLY A 290 12.37 0.24 24.12
CA GLY A 290 12.14 1.60 23.61
C GLY A 290 12.32 1.77 22.09
N GLU A 291 13.21 1.00 21.46
CA GLU A 291 13.41 1.01 19.99
C GLU A 291 12.17 0.62 19.18
N THR A 292 11.17 0.00 19.80
CA THR A 292 9.92 -0.37 19.14
C THR A 292 9.08 0.84 18.74
N LEU A 293 9.37 2.03 19.31
CA LEU A 293 8.79 3.31 18.91
C LEU A 293 8.88 3.56 17.39
N ARG A 294 9.90 3.02 16.71
CA ARG A 294 10.03 3.12 15.24
C ARG A 294 8.87 2.53 14.44
N PHE A 295 8.10 1.61 15.04
CA PHE A 295 6.95 0.97 14.43
C PHE A 295 5.62 1.67 14.78
N ALA A 296 5.65 2.65 15.69
CA ALA A 296 4.47 3.41 16.05
C ALA A 296 4.07 4.37 14.92
N SER A 297 2.79 4.74 14.89
CA SER A 297 2.30 5.76 13.97
C SER A 297 3.07 7.09 14.11
N PRO A 298 3.10 7.93 13.06
CA PRO A 298 3.70 9.27 13.16
C PRO A 298 3.16 10.08 14.35
N ASP A 299 1.86 9.99 14.62
CA ASP A 299 1.20 10.72 15.71
C ASP A 299 1.74 10.29 17.09
N LEU A 300 1.98 8.99 17.30
CA LEU A 300 2.56 8.51 18.56
C LEU A 300 4.07 8.76 18.67
N ARG A 301 4.76 8.93 17.55
CA ARG A 301 6.16 9.40 17.52
C ARG A 301 6.29 10.90 17.77
N ASP A 302 5.19 11.62 17.72
CA ASP A 302 5.06 13.04 18.11
C ASP A 302 4.38 13.21 19.49
N ASP A 303 3.95 12.11 20.12
CA ASP A 303 3.39 12.13 21.48
C ASP A 303 4.51 12.16 22.52
N PHE A 304 4.64 13.30 23.21
CA PHE A 304 5.70 13.54 24.19
C PHE A 304 5.80 12.43 25.25
N ASP A 305 4.67 12.01 25.84
CA ASP A 305 4.66 11.01 26.91
C ASP A 305 5.12 9.63 26.40
N THR A 306 4.65 9.22 25.22
CA THR A 306 5.04 7.94 24.60
C THR A 306 6.52 7.92 24.24
N VAL A 307 7.03 9.02 23.67
CA VAL A 307 8.45 9.15 23.32
C VAL A 307 9.33 9.20 24.57
N LEU A 308 8.94 9.95 25.60
CA LEU A 308 9.69 10.03 26.85
C LEU A 308 9.85 8.65 27.48
N GLU A 309 8.79 7.84 27.46
CA GLU A 309 8.83 6.49 28.01
C GLU A 309 9.72 5.55 27.20
N ALA A 310 9.80 5.74 25.87
CA ALA A 310 10.74 5.03 25.03
C ALA A 310 12.19 5.44 25.29
N VAL A 311 12.45 6.75 25.40
CA VAL A 311 13.78 7.31 25.67
C VAL A 311 14.30 6.84 27.01
N ARG A 312 13.45 6.78 28.06
CA ARG A 312 13.82 6.25 29.38
C ARG A 312 14.30 4.79 29.35
N GLN A 313 13.82 3.98 28.40
CA GLN A 313 14.30 2.62 28.22
C GLN A 313 15.63 2.57 27.44
N THR A 314 15.76 3.39 26.40
CA THR A 314 16.98 3.50 25.61
C THR A 314 17.04 4.83 24.89
N TRP A 315 18.18 5.52 25.00
CA TRP A 315 18.42 6.77 24.28
C TRP A 315 18.27 6.62 22.76
N THR A 316 18.52 5.44 22.19
CA THR A 316 18.37 5.19 20.74
C THR A 316 16.93 5.36 20.26
N ALA A 317 15.94 5.31 21.16
CA ALA A 317 14.56 5.60 20.82
C ALA A 317 14.34 7.06 20.43
N PHE A 318 15.17 7.99 20.94
CA PHE A 318 15.09 9.42 20.63
C PHE A 318 15.23 9.71 19.13
N HIS A 319 16.01 8.90 18.41
CA HIS A 319 16.17 8.99 16.96
C HIS A 319 14.83 8.90 16.20
N TYR A 320 13.86 8.15 16.73
CA TYR A 320 12.58 7.90 16.08
C TYR A 320 11.50 8.93 16.43
N ALA A 321 11.78 9.85 17.35
CA ALA A 321 10.88 10.95 17.67
C ALA A 321 10.70 11.90 16.47
N SER A 322 9.60 12.63 16.45
CA SER A 322 9.37 13.69 15.48
C SER A 322 10.48 14.76 15.53
N ASP A 323 10.66 15.49 14.43
CA ASP A 323 11.64 16.60 14.36
C ASP A 323 11.39 17.65 15.44
N ASP A 324 10.11 17.91 15.74
CA ASP A 324 9.69 18.86 16.77
C ASP A 324 10.08 18.37 18.18
N LEU A 325 9.83 17.10 18.50
CA LEU A 325 10.24 16.49 19.77
C LEU A 325 11.76 16.33 19.91
N ARG A 326 12.50 16.18 18.81
CA ARG A 326 13.97 16.21 18.84
C ARG A 326 14.53 17.60 19.16
N GLY A 327 13.73 18.65 19.05
CA GLY A 327 14.00 19.99 19.57
C GLY A 327 13.61 20.19 21.03
N ASN A 328 12.91 19.24 21.66
CA ASN A 328 12.44 19.36 23.02
C ASN A 328 13.60 19.19 24.03
N ARG A 329 13.79 20.21 24.88
CA ARG A 329 14.88 20.26 25.85
C ARG A 329 14.83 19.15 26.90
N GLU A 330 13.65 18.71 27.30
CA GLU A 330 13.45 17.70 28.33
C GLU A 330 13.77 16.31 27.79
N LEU A 331 13.22 15.94 26.63
CA LEU A 331 13.53 14.68 25.96
C LEU A 331 15.03 14.57 25.61
N ALA A 332 15.59 15.64 25.06
CA ALA A 332 17.01 15.68 24.75
C ALA A 332 17.87 15.53 26.01
N ALA A 333 17.49 16.16 27.13
CA ALA A 333 18.20 16.00 28.38
C ALA A 333 18.16 14.54 28.85
N GLU A 334 16.98 13.90 28.84
CA GLU A 334 16.82 12.49 29.23
C GLU A 334 17.67 11.54 28.37
N ALA A 335 17.67 11.74 27.04
CA ALA A 335 18.48 10.92 26.14
C ALA A 335 19.99 11.12 26.38
N THR A 336 20.43 12.37 26.57
CA THR A 336 21.85 12.69 26.82
C THR A 336 22.35 12.23 28.19
N LEU A 337 21.47 12.04 29.18
CA LEU A 337 21.83 11.47 30.46
C LEU A 337 22.33 10.02 30.32
N GLN A 338 21.81 9.29 29.34
CA GLN A 338 22.17 7.88 29.08
C GLN A 338 23.37 7.75 28.14
N SER A 339 23.40 8.50 27.04
CA SER A 339 24.55 8.58 26.13
C SER A 339 24.68 9.94 25.48
N THR A 340 25.91 10.47 25.41
CA THR A 340 26.20 11.70 24.67
C THR A 340 26.08 11.56 23.15
N GLU A 341 26.03 10.33 22.63
CA GLU A 341 25.78 10.07 21.21
C GLU A 341 24.37 10.50 20.79
N ALA A 342 23.43 10.57 21.73
CA ALA A 342 22.08 11.10 21.49
C ALA A 342 22.09 12.54 20.95
N LEU A 343 23.15 13.32 21.21
CA LEU A 343 23.32 14.67 20.67
C LEU A 343 23.33 14.70 19.14
N GLU A 344 23.66 13.61 18.46
CA GLU A 344 23.64 13.54 17.01
C GLU A 344 22.23 13.80 16.44
N ASP A 345 21.21 13.28 17.13
CA ASP A 345 19.80 13.42 16.77
C ASP A 345 19.16 14.69 17.32
N VAL A 346 19.77 15.34 18.31
CA VAL A 346 19.25 16.58 18.90
C VAL A 346 19.25 17.70 17.85
N ALA A 347 18.13 18.43 17.80
CA ALA A 347 17.98 19.53 16.86
C ALA A 347 19.14 20.55 16.97
N PRO A 348 19.68 21.04 15.84
CA PRO A 348 20.81 21.99 15.84
C PRO A 348 20.58 23.22 16.72
N ALA A 349 19.34 23.70 16.82
CA ALA A 349 18.98 24.83 17.67
C ALA A 349 19.27 24.57 19.15
N LEU A 350 19.02 23.35 19.64
CA LEU A 350 19.29 22.99 21.03
C LEU A 350 20.78 22.69 21.26
N ARG A 351 21.49 22.21 20.23
CA ARG A 351 22.96 22.09 20.25
C ARG A 351 23.70 23.44 20.21
N ALA A 352 23.01 24.50 19.79
CA ALA A 352 23.47 25.88 19.91
C ALA A 352 23.00 26.56 21.22
N ASP A 353 22.12 25.92 22.00
CA ASP A 353 21.72 26.45 23.30
C ASP A 353 22.84 26.24 24.32
N ARG A 354 23.45 27.36 24.69
CA ARG A 354 24.56 27.42 25.64
C ARG A 354 24.25 26.69 26.96
N ALA A 355 23.09 26.94 27.53
CA ALA A 355 22.72 26.42 28.84
C ALA A 355 22.45 24.90 28.82
N PHE A 356 21.91 24.39 27.71
CA PHE A 356 21.76 22.96 27.46
C PHE A 356 23.14 22.31 27.30
N MET A 357 23.98 22.81 26.39
CA MET A 357 25.30 22.23 26.14
C MET A 357 26.21 22.28 27.36
N LEU A 358 26.18 23.34 28.18
CA LEU A 358 26.93 23.40 29.44
C LEU A 358 26.56 22.25 30.39
N ARG A 359 25.28 21.85 30.46
CA ARG A 359 24.88 20.70 31.30
C ARG A 359 25.41 19.39 30.74
N VAL A 360 25.29 19.16 29.43
CA VAL A 360 25.74 17.90 28.82
C VAL A 360 27.27 17.78 28.86
N VAL A 361 27.98 18.86 28.62
CA VAL A 361 29.45 18.94 28.69
C VAL A 361 29.99 18.68 30.10
N ARG A 362 29.27 19.13 31.14
CA ARG A 362 29.61 18.81 32.54
C ARG A 362 29.54 17.32 32.84
N GLN A 363 28.67 16.59 32.14
CA GLN A 363 28.54 15.15 32.29
C GLN A 363 29.61 14.40 31.49
N ASP A 364 29.86 14.82 30.25
CA ASP A 364 30.89 14.27 29.36
C ASP A 364 31.49 15.36 28.46
N GLY A 365 32.79 15.61 28.64
CA GLY A 365 33.52 16.64 27.91
C GLY A 365 33.55 16.41 26.39
N PHE A 366 33.43 15.17 25.91
CA PHE A 366 33.37 14.89 24.47
C PHE A 366 32.09 15.39 23.80
N ALA A 367 31.05 15.72 24.57
CA ALA A 367 29.83 16.36 24.07
C ALA A 367 30.12 17.65 23.27
N LEU A 368 31.25 18.32 23.55
CA LEU A 368 31.70 19.51 22.83
C LEU A 368 31.79 19.30 21.31
N ARG A 369 32.04 18.06 20.84
CA ARG A 369 32.10 17.73 19.41
C ARG A 369 30.79 18.01 18.67
N TYR A 370 29.67 17.96 19.37
CA TYR A 370 28.34 18.15 18.80
C TYR A 370 27.84 19.59 18.91
N ALA A 371 28.45 20.41 19.78
CA ALA A 371 28.09 21.81 19.96
C ALA A 371 28.19 22.58 18.63
N SER A 372 27.43 23.68 18.51
CA SER A 372 27.60 24.64 17.41
C SER A 372 29.02 25.22 17.39
N GLU A 373 29.46 25.71 16.23
CA GLU A 373 30.80 26.30 16.09
C GLU A 373 31.02 27.45 17.08
N GLU A 374 30.00 28.29 17.27
CA GLU A 374 29.99 29.39 18.25
C GLU A 374 30.24 28.89 19.69
N LEU A 375 29.60 27.79 20.10
CA LEU A 375 29.79 27.23 21.43
C LEU A 375 31.11 26.47 21.61
N ARG A 376 31.76 26.04 20.52
CA ARG A 376 33.14 25.51 20.57
C ARG A 376 34.19 26.60 20.74
N GLU A 377 33.80 27.86 20.59
CA GLU A 377 34.61 29.04 20.90
C GLU A 377 34.24 29.68 22.24
N ASP A 378 33.10 29.28 22.84
CA ASP A 378 32.68 29.78 24.16
C ASP A 378 33.64 29.28 25.25
N ARG A 379 34.34 30.24 25.87
CA ARG A 379 35.36 29.98 26.89
C ARG A 379 34.84 29.20 28.09
N GLU A 380 33.59 29.41 28.51
CA GLU A 380 33.02 28.69 29.66
C GLU A 380 32.69 27.24 29.27
N VAL A 381 32.06 27.03 28.12
CA VAL A 381 31.70 25.69 27.63
C VAL A 381 32.95 24.86 27.38
N VAL A 382 33.95 25.43 26.68
CA VAL A 382 35.25 24.79 26.42
C VAL A 382 35.99 24.51 27.72
N GLY A 383 35.97 25.45 28.64
CA GLY A 383 36.60 25.31 29.94
C GLY A 383 36.05 24.16 30.76
N GLU A 384 34.73 24.02 30.77
CA GLU A 384 34.04 22.96 31.47
C GLU A 384 34.25 21.60 30.78
N ALA A 385 34.24 21.56 29.44
CA ALA A 385 34.58 20.35 28.68
C ALA A 385 35.98 19.86 29.00
N TYR A 386 36.93 20.79 29.10
CA TYR A 386 38.32 20.50 29.43
C TYR A 386 38.50 19.96 30.85
N LYS A 387 37.80 20.53 31.84
CA LYS A 387 37.79 20.00 33.21
C LYS A 387 37.31 18.56 33.28
N GLN A 388 36.26 18.24 32.51
CA GLN A 388 35.67 16.91 32.49
C GLN A 388 36.60 15.94 31.74
N ASN A 389 36.98 16.30 30.51
CA ASN A 389 37.92 15.54 29.70
C ASN A 389 38.73 16.47 28.79
N ASN A 390 39.99 16.64 29.10
CA ASN A 390 40.93 17.45 28.34
C ASN A 390 41.19 16.98 26.90
N MET A 391 40.88 15.73 26.53
CA MET A 391 40.87 15.31 25.12
C MET A 391 39.77 15.98 24.30
N ALA A 392 38.78 16.62 24.93
CA ALA A 392 37.74 17.39 24.25
C ALA A 392 38.31 18.58 23.44
N LEU A 393 39.48 19.11 23.83
CA LEU A 393 40.14 20.23 23.13
C LEU A 393 40.47 19.95 21.65
N LYS A 394 40.51 18.67 21.24
CA LYS A 394 40.67 18.32 19.81
C LYS A 394 39.55 18.88 18.94
N HIS A 395 38.38 19.15 19.52
CA HIS A 395 37.20 19.70 18.84
C HIS A 395 37.12 21.24 18.88
N VAL A 396 38.02 21.90 19.60
CA VAL A 396 38.11 23.36 19.70
C VAL A 396 38.97 23.90 18.56
N PRO A 397 38.63 25.05 17.94
CA PRO A 397 39.46 25.68 16.91
C PRO A 397 40.91 25.92 17.35
N ALA A 398 41.86 25.79 16.42
CA ALA A 398 43.30 25.93 16.65
C ALA A 398 43.75 27.22 17.37
N PRO A 399 43.20 28.43 17.08
CA PRO A 399 43.62 29.65 17.79
C PRO A 399 43.28 29.59 19.28
N LEU A 400 42.06 29.19 19.63
CA LEU A 400 41.64 29.06 21.03
C LEU A 400 42.36 27.90 21.72
N ARG A 401 42.62 26.79 21.00
CA ARG A 401 43.41 25.67 21.52
C ARG A 401 44.82 26.08 21.90
N ARG A 402 45.47 26.93 21.09
CA ARG A 402 46.79 27.51 21.40
C ARG A 402 46.73 28.49 22.55
N GLU A 403 45.69 29.33 22.64
CA GLU A 403 45.52 30.23 23.78
C GLU A 403 45.37 29.46 25.09
N VAL A 404 44.59 28.38 25.10
CA VAL A 404 44.44 27.46 26.26
C VAL A 404 45.73 26.71 26.61
N TRP A 405 46.63 26.54 25.62
CA TRP A 405 47.89 25.81 25.71
C TRP A 405 49.07 26.68 26.17
N GLU A 406 49.23 27.87 25.56
CA GLU A 406 50.34 28.80 25.77
C GLU A 406 50.14 29.69 26.98
N ALA A 407 48.91 30.18 27.18
CA ALA A 407 48.56 30.70 28.48
C ALA A 407 48.44 29.48 29.38
N GLY A 408 49.15 29.49 30.51
CA GLY A 408 48.68 28.79 31.68
C GLY A 408 47.34 29.38 32.17
N GLY A 409 46.37 29.57 31.27
CA GLY A 409 45.41 30.67 31.24
C GLY A 409 44.29 30.54 32.26
N PRO A 410 43.30 31.44 32.25
CA PRO A 410 42.24 31.51 33.27
C PRO A 410 41.43 30.21 33.51
N LEU A 411 41.60 29.20 32.65
CA LEU A 411 41.07 27.84 32.83
C LEU A 411 41.91 26.96 33.77
N LEU A 412 43.22 27.19 33.86
CA LEU A 412 44.12 26.56 34.84
C LEU A 412 43.95 27.17 36.25
N ASP A 413 43.47 28.41 36.33
CA ASP A 413 43.08 29.09 37.59
C ASP A 413 41.85 28.44 38.26
N MET A 414 41.14 27.55 37.54
CA MET A 414 40.05 26.73 38.09
C MET A 414 40.54 25.46 38.82
N GLY A 415 41.82 25.39 39.18
CA GLY A 415 42.39 24.32 40.03
C GLY A 415 42.88 23.07 39.29
N ILE A 416 43.10 23.16 37.97
CA ILE A 416 43.52 22.02 37.13
C ILE A 416 45.05 22.04 37.02
N THR A 417 45.74 21.00 37.45
CA THR A 417 47.21 20.97 37.51
C THR A 417 47.86 20.56 36.18
N GLN A 418 49.06 21.09 35.92
CA GLN A 418 49.93 20.77 34.75
C GLN A 418 50.21 19.27 34.53
N GLN A 419 49.94 18.40 35.51
CA GLN A 419 50.16 16.95 35.38
C GLN A 419 49.13 16.25 34.49
N THR A 420 47.94 16.82 34.32
CA THR A 420 46.86 16.22 33.51
C THR A 420 47.02 16.45 32.01
N THR A 421 47.88 17.37 31.57
CA THR A 421 48.11 17.74 30.15
C THR A 421 49.31 17.07 29.50
N ARG A 422 49.88 16.03 30.10
CA ARG A 422 51.19 15.48 29.71
C ARG A 422 51.28 14.84 28.31
N TRP A 423 50.17 14.47 27.69
CA TRP A 423 50.14 13.94 26.30
C TRP A 423 50.16 15.02 25.22
N LEU A 424 50.11 16.26 25.65
CA LEU A 424 49.98 17.44 24.83
C LEU A 424 51.41 18.03 24.58
N ASP A 425 52.43 17.48 25.27
CA ASP A 425 53.88 17.62 25.04
C ASP A 425 54.38 16.90 23.76
N VAL A 426 53.50 16.40 22.89
CA VAL A 426 53.90 15.82 21.60
C VAL A 426 54.07 16.98 20.61
N PRO A 427 55.30 17.24 20.11
CA PRO A 427 55.53 18.32 19.16
C PRO A 427 54.71 18.08 17.89
N ASP A 428 54.14 19.17 17.37
CA ASP A 428 53.34 19.19 16.15
C ASP A 428 54.12 18.54 15.00
N PRO A 429 53.63 17.45 14.37
CA PRO A 429 54.35 16.74 13.32
C PRO A 429 54.56 17.59 12.05
N LEU A 430 53.96 18.78 11.97
CA LEU A 430 54.19 19.77 10.91
C LEU A 430 55.23 20.84 11.27
N SER A 431 55.83 20.74 12.47
CA SER A 431 56.92 21.61 12.92
C SER A 431 58.24 20.83 13.06
N ALA A 432 58.71 20.28 11.95
CA ALA A 432 60.12 19.97 11.74
C ALA A 432 60.64 20.84 10.57
N PRO A 433 61.86 21.39 10.69
CA PRO A 433 62.35 22.48 9.83
C PRO A 433 62.49 22.13 8.34
#